data_AF-G9M6P5-F1
#
_entry.id   AF-G9M6P5-F1
#
_cell.length_a   1.000
_cell.length_b   1.000
_cell.length_c   1.000
_cell.angle_alpha   90.00
_cell.angle_beta   90.00
_cell.angle_gamma   90.00
#
_symmetry.space_group_name_H-M   'P 1'
#
loop_
_entity.id
_entity.type
_entity.pdbx_description
1 polymer ?
#
loop_
_entity_poly.entity_id
_entity_poly.type
_entity_poly.pdbx_seq_one_letter_code
_entity_poly.pdbx_strand_id
1 'polypeptide(L)'
;WNPTRATVQALPPVPPPPQQQPATTQTAAFGMRLSGLEGLFGAYGIRFYTAAKIAELGFTASTLVGMRDEELEEMMNSLSHIFRWELLVGERYGIKAAVRAERRRLQEEEEEESSKRRHLLLSAAGDSGTHHALDALSQE
;
A
#
# COMPACT_ATOMS: atom_id res chain seq x y z
N TRP A 1 59.80 -6.04 -55.97
CA TRP A 1 58.52 -6.77 -55.86
C TRP A 1 58.39 -7.24 -54.41
N ASN A 2 57.55 -6.60 -53.61
CA ASN A 2 57.35 -6.93 -52.19
C ASN A 2 55.85 -7.18 -51.96
N PRO A 3 55.40 -8.43 -51.73
CA PRO A 3 53.99 -8.79 -51.80
C PRO A 3 53.39 -8.95 -50.40
N THR A 4 52.99 -7.88 -49.72
CA THR A 4 52.06 -8.02 -48.57
C THR A 4 51.29 -6.72 -48.33
N ARG A 5 50.39 -6.38 -49.26
CA ARG A 5 49.30 -5.44 -48.98
C ARG A 5 48.11 -6.24 -48.45
N ALA A 6 48.16 -6.58 -47.17
CA ALA A 6 46.98 -7.11 -46.46
C ALA A 6 46.13 -5.90 -46.02
N THR A 7 45.02 -5.70 -46.71
CA THR A 7 43.97 -4.74 -46.37
C THR A 7 43.39 -5.07 -45.00
N VAL A 8 43.56 -4.18 -44.02
CA VAL A 8 42.85 -4.22 -42.74
C VAL A 8 41.39 -3.88 -43.03
N GLN A 9 40.52 -4.89 -43.06
CA GLN A 9 39.08 -4.71 -43.13
C GLN A 9 38.58 -4.28 -41.74
N ALA A 10 38.18 -3.02 -41.60
CA ALA A 10 37.57 -2.52 -40.37
C ALA A 10 36.18 -3.16 -40.20
N LEU A 11 35.98 -3.87 -39.09
CA LEU A 11 34.69 -4.44 -38.70
C LEU A 11 33.68 -3.32 -38.36
N PRO A 12 32.39 -3.50 -38.68
CA PRO A 12 31.35 -2.53 -38.31
C PRO A 12 31.18 -2.45 -36.78
N PRO A 13 30.83 -1.28 -36.22
CA PRO A 13 30.59 -1.13 -34.79
C PRO A 13 29.38 -1.97 -34.35
N VAL A 14 29.56 -2.78 -33.31
CA VAL A 14 28.51 -3.58 -32.67
C VAL A 14 27.53 -2.62 -31.97
N PRO A 15 26.19 -2.80 -32.11
CA PRO A 15 25.23 -1.98 -31.37
C PRO A 15 25.41 -2.18 -29.85
N PRO A 16 25.22 -1.14 -29.03
CA PRO A 16 25.31 -1.27 -27.58
C PRO A 16 24.26 -2.29 -27.08
N PRO A 17 24.60 -3.12 -26.08
CA PRO A 17 23.66 -4.08 -25.52
C PRO A 17 22.42 -3.35 -24.96
N PRO A 18 21.22 -3.93 -25.08
CA PRO A 18 20.02 -3.37 -24.49
C PRO A 18 20.24 -3.19 -22.98
N GLN A 19 20.03 -1.97 -22.48
CA GLN A 19 20.10 -1.66 -21.06
C GLN A 19 19.03 -2.49 -20.33
N GLN A 20 19.45 -3.61 -19.73
CA GLN A 20 18.62 -4.39 -18.85
C GLN A 20 18.30 -3.54 -17.62
N GLN A 21 17.03 -3.16 -17.45
CA GLN A 21 16.58 -2.56 -16.20
C GLN A 21 16.92 -3.51 -15.04
N PRO A 22 17.47 -3.02 -13.92
CA PRO A 22 17.97 -3.89 -12.87
C PRO A 22 16.80 -4.62 -12.18
N ALA A 23 16.85 -5.96 -12.19
CA ALA A 23 15.88 -6.85 -11.53
C ALA A 23 15.73 -6.60 -10.01
N THR A 24 16.66 -5.86 -9.41
CA THR A 24 16.66 -5.48 -7.99
C THR A 24 15.46 -4.61 -7.62
N THR A 25 15.05 -3.69 -8.48
CA THR A 25 13.94 -2.75 -8.19
C THR A 25 12.59 -3.46 -8.10
N GLN A 26 12.37 -4.47 -8.96
CA GLN A 26 11.12 -5.24 -8.99
C GLN A 26 10.96 -6.13 -7.76
N THR A 27 12.05 -6.75 -7.33
CA THR A 27 12.08 -7.60 -6.13
C THR A 27 11.84 -6.78 -4.85
N ALA A 28 12.44 -5.59 -4.77
CA ALA A 28 12.21 -4.67 -3.66
C ALA A 28 10.75 -4.18 -3.61
N ALA A 29 10.16 -3.85 -4.76
CA ALA A 29 8.76 -3.45 -4.84
C ALA A 29 7.81 -4.56 -4.37
N PHE A 30 8.04 -5.82 -4.78
CA PHE A 30 7.27 -6.96 -4.29
C PHE A 30 7.37 -7.11 -2.77
N GLY A 31 8.57 -7.00 -2.19
CA GLY A 31 8.77 -7.10 -0.74
C GLY A 31 7.97 -6.05 0.04
N MET A 32 7.94 -4.80 -0.44
CA MET A 32 7.13 -3.74 0.18
C MET A 32 5.63 -4.03 0.12
N ARG A 33 5.14 -4.53 -1.02
CA ARG A 33 3.71 -4.88 -1.18
C ARG A 33 3.30 -6.02 -0.25
N LEU A 34 4.11 -7.07 -0.21
CA LEU A 34 3.87 -8.23 0.63
C LEU A 34 3.87 -7.84 2.11
N SER A 35 4.82 -7.03 2.55
CA SER A 35 4.87 -6.54 3.93
C SER A 35 3.63 -5.73 4.31
N GLY A 36 3.16 -4.84 3.42
CA GLY A 36 1.92 -4.11 3.65
C GLY A 36 0.69 -5.02 3.72
N LEU A 37 0.62 -6.04 2.87
CA LEU A 37 -0.48 -7.01 2.86
C LEU A 37 -0.44 -7.96 4.07
N GLU A 38 0.74 -8.31 4.58
CA GLU A 38 0.91 -9.08 5.81
C GLU A 38 0.32 -8.32 7.01
N GLY A 39 0.62 -7.03 7.13
CA GLY A 39 0.02 -6.17 8.15
C GLY A 39 -1.50 -6.08 8.05
N LEU A 40 -2.04 -5.97 6.83
CA LEU A 40 -3.49 -5.91 6.60
C LEU A 40 -4.19 -7.23 6.93
N PHE A 41 -3.61 -8.36 6.52
CA PHE A 41 -4.28 -9.66 6.54
C PHE A 41 -3.96 -10.55 7.75
N GLY A 42 -2.93 -10.23 8.53
CA GLY A 42 -2.37 -11.12 9.56
C GLY A 42 -3.39 -11.66 10.57
N ALA A 43 -4.41 -10.86 10.94
CA ALA A 43 -5.43 -11.26 11.91
C ALA A 43 -6.69 -11.93 11.29
N TYR A 44 -6.76 -12.06 9.96
CA TYR A 44 -8.01 -12.37 9.25
C TYR A 44 -8.02 -13.75 8.56
N GLY A 45 -7.07 -14.63 8.89
CA GLY A 45 -7.06 -16.01 8.41
C GLY A 45 -6.73 -16.18 6.93
N ILE A 46 -6.07 -15.19 6.31
CA ILE A 46 -5.54 -15.29 4.96
C ILE A 46 -4.17 -15.94 5.01
N ARG A 47 -3.96 -16.97 4.20
CA ARG A 47 -2.69 -17.69 4.17
C ARG A 47 -1.61 -16.80 3.54
N PHE A 48 -0.38 -16.90 4.05
CA PHE A 48 0.76 -16.14 3.54
C PHE A 48 0.89 -16.21 2.01
N TYR A 49 0.74 -17.41 1.45
CA TYR A 49 0.90 -17.62 0.02
C TYR A 49 -0.23 -16.96 -0.82
N THR A 50 -1.44 -16.81 -0.26
CA THR A 50 -2.53 -16.02 -0.85
C THR A 50 -2.19 -14.54 -0.87
N ALA A 51 -1.69 -14.00 0.25
CA ALA A 51 -1.23 -12.60 0.32
C ALA A 51 -0.07 -12.35 -0.66
N ALA A 52 0.88 -13.30 -0.77
CA ALA A 52 1.96 -13.25 -1.73
C ALA A 52 1.46 -13.25 -3.18
N LYS A 53 0.44 -14.05 -3.51
CA LYS A 53 -0.13 -14.03 -4.85
C LYS A 53 -0.80 -12.70 -5.18
N ILE A 54 -1.51 -12.12 -4.22
CA ILE A 54 -2.12 -10.79 -4.35
C ILE A 54 -1.02 -9.72 -4.58
N ALA A 55 0.09 -9.78 -3.83
CA ALA A 55 1.25 -8.91 -4.01
C ALA A 55 1.93 -9.08 -5.39
N GLU A 56 2.05 -10.32 -5.85
CA GLU A 56 2.64 -10.71 -7.13
C GLU A 56 1.84 -10.12 -8.30
N LEU A 57 0.51 -10.09 -8.17
CA LEU A 57 -0.39 -9.47 -9.14
C LEU A 57 -0.39 -7.93 -9.09
N GLY A 58 0.39 -7.34 -8.19
CA GLY A 58 0.59 -5.89 -8.12
C GLY A 58 -0.32 -5.16 -7.15
N PHE A 59 -1.18 -5.86 -6.42
CA PHE A 59 -2.00 -5.23 -5.38
C PHE A 59 -1.16 -4.82 -4.18
N THR A 60 -1.55 -3.73 -3.55
CA THR A 60 -1.00 -3.22 -2.30
C THR A 60 -2.12 -3.11 -1.26
N ALA A 61 -1.77 -2.99 0.01
CA ALA A 61 -2.75 -2.73 1.06
C ALA A 61 -3.57 -1.45 0.77
N SER A 62 -2.91 -0.37 0.34
CA SER A 62 -3.58 0.88 -0.01
C SER A 62 -4.56 0.74 -1.17
N THR A 63 -4.20 -0.03 -2.21
CA THR A 63 -5.11 -0.30 -3.34
C THR A 63 -6.35 -1.05 -2.86
N LEU A 64 -6.19 -2.12 -2.08
CA LEU A 64 -7.33 -2.91 -1.59
C LEU A 64 -8.27 -2.10 -0.71
N VAL A 65 -7.71 -1.27 0.18
CA VAL A 65 -8.50 -0.38 1.04
C VAL A 65 -9.32 0.63 0.22
N GLY A 66 -8.85 1.02 -0.97
CA GLY A 66 -9.58 1.90 -1.88
C GLY A 66 -10.69 1.24 -2.72
N MET A 67 -10.75 -0.09 -2.82
CA MET A 67 -11.67 -0.81 -3.73
C MET A 67 -13.07 -1.00 -3.13
N ARG A 68 -14.15 -0.72 -3.86
CA ARG A 68 -15.50 -1.02 -3.38
C ARG A 68 -15.70 -2.51 -3.10
N ASP A 69 -16.70 -2.85 -2.27
CA ASP A 69 -16.94 -4.24 -1.89
C ASP A 69 -17.26 -5.13 -3.10
N GLU A 70 -17.91 -4.57 -4.13
CA GLU A 70 -18.18 -5.25 -5.39
C GLU A 70 -16.88 -5.49 -6.20
N GLU A 71 -15.97 -4.51 -6.19
CA GLU A 71 -14.68 -4.60 -6.88
C GLU A 71 -13.76 -5.62 -6.20
N LEU A 72 -13.81 -5.71 -4.87
CA LEU A 72 -13.12 -6.76 -4.11
C LEU A 72 -13.66 -8.15 -4.45
N GLU A 73 -14.97 -8.30 -4.58
CA GLU A 73 -15.57 -9.57 -4.98
C GLU A 73 -15.19 -9.95 -6.42
N GLU A 74 -15.21 -9.00 -7.35
CA GLU A 74 -14.75 -9.22 -8.73
C GLU A 74 -13.26 -9.62 -8.80
N MET A 75 -12.42 -8.97 -8.00
CA MET A 75 -11.00 -9.33 -7.88
C MET A 75 -10.83 -10.75 -7.31
N MET A 76 -11.55 -11.12 -6.25
CA MET A 76 -11.51 -12.48 -5.69
C MET A 76 -12.02 -13.54 -6.69
N ASN A 77 -13.01 -13.19 -7.50
CA ASN A 77 -13.51 -14.07 -8.57
C ASN A 77 -12.48 -14.21 -9.69
N SER A 78 -11.78 -13.13 -10.05
CA SER A 78 -10.68 -13.16 -11.01
C SER A 78 -9.52 -14.05 -10.52
N LEU A 79 -9.17 -13.97 -9.23
CA LEU A 79 -8.19 -14.89 -8.62
C LEU A 79 -8.59 -16.35 -8.83
N SER A 80 -9.84 -16.70 -8.52
CA SER A 80 -10.31 -18.09 -8.63
C SER A 80 -10.51 -18.57 -10.07
N HIS A 81 -11.05 -17.73 -10.96
CA HIS A 81 -11.44 -18.17 -12.30
C HIS A 81 -10.33 -17.99 -13.33
N ILE A 82 -9.62 -16.87 -13.30
CA ILE A 82 -8.58 -16.54 -14.29
C ILE A 82 -7.25 -17.15 -13.85
N PHE A 83 -6.87 -16.94 -12.59
CA PHE A 83 -5.59 -17.42 -12.06
C PHE A 83 -5.67 -18.82 -11.46
N ARG A 84 -6.86 -19.46 -11.51
CA ARG A 84 -7.14 -20.78 -10.94
C ARG A 84 -6.69 -20.92 -9.48
N TRP A 85 -6.76 -19.81 -8.73
CA TRP A 85 -6.33 -19.77 -7.34
C TRP A 85 -7.42 -20.32 -6.42
N GLU A 86 -7.06 -21.35 -5.64
CA GLU A 86 -7.96 -21.94 -4.66
C GLU A 86 -8.08 -21.06 -3.43
N LEU A 87 -8.95 -20.05 -3.55
CA LEU A 87 -9.31 -19.15 -2.47
C LEU A 87 -10.38 -19.82 -1.61
N LEU A 88 -10.03 -20.15 -0.36
CA LEU A 88 -10.96 -20.77 0.56
C LEU A 88 -12.08 -19.80 0.91
N VAL A 89 -13.26 -20.34 1.26
CA VAL A 89 -14.41 -19.53 1.71
C VAL A 89 -13.99 -18.61 2.87
N GLY A 90 -13.26 -19.15 3.85
CA GLY A 90 -12.74 -18.36 4.98
C GLY A 90 -11.83 -17.21 4.54
N GLU A 91 -10.97 -17.41 3.53
CA GLU A 91 -10.11 -16.34 3.02
C GLU A 91 -10.90 -15.26 2.29
N ARG A 92 -11.97 -15.63 1.55
CA ARG A 92 -12.87 -14.66 0.91
C ARG A 92 -13.52 -13.74 1.92
N TYR A 93 -14.00 -14.30 3.03
CA TYR A 93 -14.54 -13.50 4.13
C TYR A 93 -13.44 -12.71 4.84
N GLY A 94 -12.27 -13.32 5.05
CA GLY A 94 -11.11 -12.69 5.66
C GLY A 94 -10.63 -11.44 4.92
N ILE A 95 -10.51 -11.50 3.59
CA ILE A 95 -10.11 -10.35 2.76
C ILE A 95 -11.09 -9.19 2.94
N LYS A 96 -12.40 -9.45 2.84
CA LYS A 96 -13.45 -8.43 3.05
C LYS A 96 -13.41 -7.87 4.47
N ALA A 97 -13.25 -8.74 5.48
CA ALA A 97 -13.18 -8.32 6.87
C ALA A 97 -11.95 -7.45 7.16
N ALA A 98 -10.79 -7.83 6.64
CA ALA A 98 -9.54 -7.08 6.79
C ALA A 98 -9.67 -5.67 6.20
N VAL A 99 -10.15 -5.59 4.95
CA VAL A 99 -10.33 -4.29 4.28
C VAL A 99 -11.36 -3.42 5.00
N ARG A 100 -12.48 -4.00 5.44
CA ARG A 100 -13.50 -3.28 6.20
C ARG A 100 -12.96 -2.76 7.53
N ALA A 101 -12.16 -3.55 8.23
CA ALA A 101 -11.55 -3.14 9.48
C ALA A 101 -10.52 -2.04 9.28
N GLU A 102 -9.69 -2.13 8.25
CA GLU A 102 -8.70 -1.08 7.96
C GLU A 102 -9.35 0.24 7.54
N ARG A 103 -10.43 0.20 6.74
CA ARG A 103 -11.24 1.39 6.45
C ARG A 103 -11.81 2.04 7.70
N ARG A 104 -12.35 1.22 8.61
CA ARG A 104 -12.87 1.71 9.89
C ARG A 104 -11.76 2.39 10.70
N ARG A 105 -10.59 1.76 10.79
CA ARG A 105 -9.42 2.30 11.49
C ARG A 105 -9.02 3.67 10.94
N LEU A 106 -8.97 3.82 9.62
CA LEU A 106 -8.64 5.10 8.97
C LEU A 106 -9.70 6.17 9.20
N GLN A 107 -10.98 5.79 9.19
CA GLN A 107 -12.09 6.70 9.48
C GLN A 107 -12.04 7.20 10.93
N GLU A 108 -11.77 6.31 11.89
CA GLU A 108 -11.60 6.65 13.31
C GLU A 108 -10.39 7.57 13.53
N GLU A 109 -9.28 7.30 12.84
CA GLU A 109 -8.07 8.13 12.90
C GLU A 109 -8.31 9.55 12.34
N GLU A 110 -9.04 9.67 11.23
CA GLU A 110 -9.44 10.95 10.65
C GLU A 110 -10.37 11.72 11.60
N GLU A 111 -11.34 11.03 12.22
CA GLU A 111 -12.25 11.63 13.19
C GLU A 111 -11.50 12.13 14.44
N GLU A 112 -10.57 11.34 14.96
CA GLU A 112 -9.71 11.74 16.07
C GLU A 112 -8.82 12.94 15.71
N GLU A 113 -8.17 12.94 14.55
CA GLU A 113 -7.32 14.04 14.11
C GLU A 113 -8.15 15.32 13.95
N SER A 114 -9.33 15.21 13.36
CA SER A 114 -10.25 16.34 13.23
C SER A 114 -10.70 16.87 14.60
N SER A 115 -10.96 15.98 15.55
CA SER A 115 -11.35 16.33 16.92
C SER A 115 -10.21 17.02 17.68
N LYS A 116 -8.98 16.51 17.56
CA LYS A 116 -7.77 17.12 18.12
C LYS A 116 -7.52 18.51 17.51
N ARG A 117 -7.65 18.65 16.18
CA ARG A 117 -7.51 19.94 15.49
C ARG A 117 -8.58 20.94 15.93
N ARG A 118 -9.85 20.51 16.03
CA ARG A 118 -10.94 21.34 16.56
C ARG A 118 -10.68 21.76 18.01
N HIS A 119 -10.22 20.84 18.86
CA HIS A 119 -9.88 21.13 20.24
C HIS A 119 -8.76 22.17 20.35
N LEU A 120 -7.67 22.00 19.61
CA LEU A 120 -6.56 22.96 19.58
C LEU A 120 -7.00 24.35 19.09
N LEU A 121 -7.85 24.42 18.05
CA LEU A 121 -8.39 25.69 17.56
C LEU A 121 -9.31 26.36 18.57
N LEU A 122 -10.15 25.59 19.27
CA LEU A 122 -11.04 26.12 20.30
C LEU A 122 -10.24 26.60 21.53
N SER A 123 -9.21 25.87 21.94
CA SER A 123 -8.29 26.27 23.01
C SER A 123 -7.48 27.52 22.64
N ALA A 124 -7.02 27.64 21.39
CA ALA A 124 -6.30 28.83 20.92
C ALA A 124 -7.21 30.06 20.76
N ALA A 125 -8.49 29.87 20.40
CA ALA A 125 -9.47 30.95 20.33
C ALA A 125 -9.97 31.40 21.72
N GLY A 126 -9.91 30.53 22.72
CA GLY A 126 -10.24 30.84 24.11
C GLY A 126 -9.18 31.64 24.87
N ASP A 127 -7.94 31.72 24.36
CA ASP A 127 -6.85 32.46 25.01
C ASP A 127 -6.82 33.96 24.65
N SER A 128 -7.77 34.42 23.83
CA SER A 128 -7.91 35.83 23.43
C SER A 128 -9.07 36.56 24.12
N GLY A 129 -9.54 36.05 25.26
CA GLY A 129 -10.50 36.80 26.06
C GLY A 129 -11.12 36.02 27.22
N THR A 130 -10.93 36.58 28.41
CA THR A 130 -11.74 36.42 29.63
C THR A 130 -11.46 35.23 30.58
N HIS A 131 -10.67 35.53 31.60
CA HIS A 131 -11.13 35.53 33.00
C HIS A 131 -11.62 34.18 33.58
N HIS A 132 -10.68 33.28 33.89
CA HIS A 132 -10.83 32.42 35.08
C HIS A 132 -10.43 33.19 36.35
N ALA A 133 -11.12 34.33 36.58
CA ALA A 133 -11.04 35.11 37.82
C ALA A 133 -12.27 34.91 38.72
N LEU A 134 -13.11 33.90 38.44
CA LEU A 134 -14.40 33.74 39.14
C LEU A 134 -14.47 32.57 40.13
N ASP A 135 -13.38 31.80 40.33
CA ASP A 135 -13.40 30.64 41.25
C ASP A 135 -12.84 30.94 42.65
N ALA A 136 -12.36 32.16 42.93
CA ALA A 136 -11.70 32.48 44.20
C ALA A 136 -12.46 33.46 45.12
N LEU A 137 -13.67 33.89 44.75
CA LEU A 137 -14.46 34.88 45.53
C LEU A 137 -15.93 34.48 45.71
N SER A 138 -16.20 33.20 46.01
CA SER A 138 -17.40 32.87 46.77
C SER A 138 -16.98 32.56 48.21
N GLN A 139 -16.84 33.65 48.97
CA GLN A 139 -16.90 33.73 50.44
C GLN A 139 -18.07 32.84 50.94
N GLU A 140 -17.98 32.15 52.06
CA GLU A 140 -17.92 32.66 53.44
C GLU A 140 -17.75 31.50 54.45
#